data_AF-V9LKN4-F1
#
_entry.id   AF-V9LKN4-F1
#
_cell.length_a   1.000
_cell.length_b   1.000
_cell.length_c   1.000
_cell.angle_alpha   90.00
_cell.angle_beta   90.00
_cell.angle_gamma   90.00
#
_symmetry.space_group_name_H-M   'P 1'
#
loop_
_entity.id
_entity.type
_entity.pdbx_description
1 polymer ?
#
loop_
_entity_poly.entity_id
_entity_poly.type
_entity_poly.pdbx_seq_one_letter_code
_entity_poly.pdbx_strand_id
1 'polypeptide(L)'
;MAAAPQSQTQSQGQSQGQKPAKDGDWSFLPLVHDIIKCMDKDSQDVHQELSKLKIKFQETRDTISSMPGIDVSPEQQQQQLQNLQDQVRIKKELLQKYKSLCIFDIPKQ
;
A
#
# COMPACT_ATOMS: atom_id res chain seq x y z
N MET A 1 -15.63 -27.35 -42.38
CA MET A 1 -16.23 -27.58 -41.05
C MET A 1 -15.11 -27.98 -40.10
N ALA A 2 -14.54 -27.01 -39.37
CA ALA A 2 -13.64 -27.24 -38.24
C ALA A 2 -13.57 -25.94 -37.41
N ALA A 3 -13.84 -26.08 -36.11
CA ALA A 3 -14.03 -25.02 -35.14
C ALA A 3 -12.72 -24.32 -34.73
N ALA A 4 -12.79 -23.01 -34.47
CA ALA A 4 -11.73 -22.25 -33.80
C ALA A 4 -12.23 -21.82 -32.41
N PRO A 5 -11.43 -21.98 -31.34
CA PRO A 5 -11.83 -21.62 -29.99
C PRO A 5 -11.70 -20.11 -29.76
N GLN A 6 -12.70 -19.53 -29.11
CA GLN A 6 -12.66 -18.18 -28.55
C GLN A 6 -11.80 -18.18 -27.29
N SER A 7 -10.70 -17.42 -27.30
CA SER A 7 -9.96 -17.06 -26.08
C SER A 7 -10.45 -15.69 -25.61
N GLN A 8 -11.38 -15.68 -24.65
CA GLN A 8 -11.65 -14.52 -23.81
C GLN A 8 -10.52 -14.36 -22.81
N THR A 9 -9.64 -13.38 -23.03
CA THR A 9 -8.75 -12.91 -21.95
C THR A 9 -9.48 -11.80 -21.21
N GLN A 10 -10.22 -12.18 -20.16
CA GLN A 10 -10.60 -11.26 -19.09
C GLN A 10 -9.33 -10.79 -18.38
N SER A 11 -8.92 -9.55 -18.61
CA SER A 11 -7.99 -8.88 -17.70
C SER A 11 -8.79 -8.28 -16.55
N GLN A 12 -8.96 -9.09 -15.50
CA GLN A 12 -9.34 -8.67 -14.15
C GLN A 12 -8.34 -7.60 -13.68
N GLY A 13 -8.76 -6.34 -13.67
CA GLY A 13 -8.07 -5.30 -12.90
C GLY A 13 -8.51 -5.43 -11.45
N GLN A 14 -7.73 -6.16 -10.65
CA GLN A 14 -7.87 -6.18 -9.20
C GLN A 14 -7.73 -4.75 -8.66
N SER A 15 -8.84 -4.16 -8.24
CA SER A 15 -8.85 -3.01 -7.34
C SER A 15 -8.40 -3.49 -5.96
N GLN A 16 -7.09 -3.44 -5.69
CA GLN A 16 -6.63 -3.24 -4.32
C GLN A 16 -7.13 -1.83 -3.93
N GLY A 17 -8.14 -1.65 -3.10
CA GLY A 17 -8.44 -2.35 -1.87
C GLY A 17 -8.33 -1.28 -0.80
N GLN A 18 -9.40 -0.51 -0.58
CA GLN A 18 -9.55 0.20 0.68
C GLN A 18 -9.58 -0.87 1.75
N LYS A 19 -8.43 -1.09 2.40
CA LYS A 19 -8.35 -1.99 3.54
C LYS A 19 -8.96 -1.21 4.72
N PRO A 20 -10.06 -1.68 5.32
CA PRO A 20 -10.60 -1.06 6.53
C PRO A 20 -9.49 -1.03 7.58
N ALA A 21 -9.47 0.05 8.37
CA ALA A 21 -8.48 0.33 9.42
C ALA A 21 -8.04 -0.98 10.08
N LYS A 22 -6.81 -1.40 9.81
CA LYS A 22 -6.21 -2.55 10.49
C LYS A 22 -6.23 -2.24 11.98
N ASP A 23 -6.63 -3.22 12.78
CA ASP A 23 -6.37 -3.25 14.21
C ASP A 23 -4.99 -2.63 14.50
N GLY A 24 -4.94 -1.68 15.42
CA GLY A 24 -3.72 -0.94 15.74
C GLY A 24 -2.55 -1.90 15.98
N ASP A 25 -1.34 -1.50 15.59
CA ASP A 25 -0.15 -2.29 15.89
C ASP A 25 0.10 -2.28 17.40
N TRP A 26 -0.44 -3.28 18.11
CA TRP A 26 -0.29 -3.47 19.55
C TRP A 26 1.01 -4.18 19.93
N SER A 27 1.97 -4.27 19.02
CA SER A 27 3.21 -5.01 19.26
C SER A 27 4.13 -4.39 20.32
N PHE A 28 3.80 -3.20 20.86
CA PHE A 28 4.45 -2.62 22.04
C PHE A 28 3.94 -3.19 23.37
N LEU A 29 2.75 -3.80 23.41
CA LEU A 29 2.17 -4.32 24.65
C LEU A 29 3.03 -5.39 25.35
N PRO A 30 3.63 -6.37 24.64
CA PRO A 30 4.55 -7.32 25.28
C PRO A 30 5.75 -6.65 25.95
N LEU A 31 6.34 -5.63 25.30
CA LEU A 31 7.46 -4.85 25.86
C LEU A 31 7.03 -4.07 27.11
N VAL A 32 5.85 -3.44 27.09
CA VAL A 32 5.31 -2.75 28.26
C VAL A 32 5.08 -3.72 29.42
N HIS A 33 4.52 -4.90 29.13
CA HIS A 33 4.33 -5.96 30.11
C HIS A 33 5.67 -6.44 30.71
N ASP A 34 6.69 -6.64 29.88
CA ASP A 34 8.00 -7.11 30.34
C ASP A 34 8.71 -6.07 31.22
N ILE A 35 8.55 -4.77 30.92
CA ILE A 35 9.03 -3.68 31.78
C ILE A 35 8.37 -3.75 33.16
N ILE A 36 7.03 -3.85 33.22
CA ILE A 36 6.28 -3.95 34.48
C ILE A 36 6.74 -5.17 35.28
N LYS A 37 6.87 -6.31 34.62
CA LYS A 37 7.34 -7.56 35.23
C LYS A 37 8.78 -7.48 35.75
N CYS A 38 9.67 -6.75 35.06
CA CYS A 38 11.04 -6.52 35.54
C CYS A 38 11.05 -5.56 36.74
N MET A 39 10.17 -4.56 36.77
CA MET A 39 10.02 -3.64 37.92
C MET A 39 9.48 -4.35 39.16
N ASP A 40 8.47 -5.20 39.01
CA ASP A 40 7.89 -5.97 40.11
C ASP A 40 8.89 -6.93 40.80
N LYS A 41 10.00 -7.22 40.12
CA LYS A 41 11.05 -8.14 40.59
C LYS A 41 12.34 -7.43 41.01
N ASP A 42 12.37 -6.09 41.00
CA ASP A 42 13.59 -5.29 41.17
C ASP A 42 14.75 -5.76 40.26
N SER A 43 14.42 -6.21 39.05
CA SER A 43 15.42 -6.71 38.10
C SER A 43 16.24 -5.55 37.52
N GLN A 44 17.54 -5.76 37.33
CA GLN A 44 18.40 -4.82 36.62
C GLN A 44 18.08 -4.70 35.12
N ASP A 45 17.28 -5.64 34.58
CA ASP A 45 16.92 -5.69 33.16
C ASP A 45 15.91 -4.61 32.74
N VAL A 46 15.31 -3.88 33.69
CA VAL A 46 14.34 -2.79 33.39
C VAL A 46 14.92 -1.77 32.41
N HIS A 47 16.19 -1.39 32.57
CA HIS A 47 16.85 -0.43 31.68
C HIS A 47 17.00 -0.95 30.25
N GLN A 48 17.20 -2.26 30.10
CA GLN A 48 17.31 -2.91 28.80
C GLN A 48 15.95 -2.93 28.10
N GLU A 49 14.89 -3.35 28.80
CA GLU A 49 13.53 -3.37 28.23
C GLU A 49 13.02 -1.97 27.88
N LEU A 50 13.32 -0.97 28.72
CA LEU A 50 13.01 0.43 28.43
C LEU A 50 13.74 0.94 27.18
N SER A 51 15.00 0.53 26.98
CA SER A 51 15.76 0.88 25.79
C SER A 51 15.17 0.26 24.53
N LYS A 52 14.73 -1.01 24.59
CA LYS A 52 14.03 -1.67 23.48
C LYS A 52 12.73 -0.95 23.12
N LEU A 53 11.94 -0.56 24.11
CA LEU A 53 10.70 0.19 23.89
C LEU A 53 10.98 1.56 23.24
N LYS A 54 12.01 2.27 23.71
CA LYS A 54 12.44 3.56 23.13
C LYS A 54 12.85 3.42 21.66
N ILE A 55 13.65 2.40 21.34
CA ILE A 55 14.07 2.11 19.95
C ILE A 55 12.84 1.86 19.08
N LYS A 56 11.93 1.00 19.54
CA LYS A 56 10.70 0.67 18.82
C LYS A 56 9.84 1.90 18.53
N PHE A 57 9.68 2.81 19.49
CA PHE A 57 8.98 4.07 19.23
C PHE A 57 9.68 4.95 18.22
N GLN A 58 11.02 4.98 18.23
CA GLN A 58 11.75 5.74 17.23
C GLN A 58 11.57 5.15 15.83
N GLU A 59 11.68 3.83 15.67
CA GLU A 59 11.43 3.15 14.40
C GLU A 59 10.01 3.39 13.88
N THR A 60 9.01 3.35 14.76
CA THR A 60 7.62 3.68 14.39
C THR A 60 7.47 5.14 13.95
N ARG A 61 8.12 6.09 14.64
CA ARG A 61 8.13 7.50 14.23
C ARG A 61 8.79 7.67 12.87
N ASP A 62 9.94 7.06 12.64
CA ASP A 62 10.65 7.13 11.37
C ASP A 62 9.80 6.54 10.23
N THR A 63 9.10 5.43 10.50
CA THR A 63 8.13 4.84 9.57
C THR A 63 7.00 5.81 9.23
N ILE A 64 6.38 6.43 10.24
CA ILE A 64 5.33 7.44 10.04
C ILE A 64 5.88 8.62 9.25
N SER A 65 7.06 9.15 9.59
CA SER A 65 7.68 10.28 8.90
C SER A 65 8.07 9.98 7.45
N SER A 66 8.35 8.72 7.11
CA SER A 66 8.62 8.29 5.75
C SER A 66 7.37 8.03 4.91
N MET A 67 6.18 8.04 5.52
CA MET A 67 4.93 7.68 4.85
C MET A 67 4.54 8.80 3.87
N PRO A 68 4.31 8.49 2.58
CA PRO A 68 3.93 9.49 1.61
C PRO A 68 2.54 10.05 1.94
N GLY A 69 2.42 11.36 1.80
CA GLY A 69 1.15 12.06 1.95
C GLY A 69 0.86 12.56 3.37
N ILE A 70 1.67 12.23 4.38
CA ILE A 70 1.47 12.75 5.76
C ILE A 70 1.55 14.28 5.85
N ASP A 71 2.17 14.91 4.85
CA ASP A 71 2.42 16.34 4.71
C ASP A 71 1.28 17.09 4.00
N VAL A 72 0.31 16.37 3.43
CA VAL A 72 -0.80 16.97 2.67
C VAL A 72 -2.15 16.73 3.38
N SER A 73 -3.11 17.63 3.14
CA SER A 73 -4.44 17.48 3.72
C SER A 73 -5.18 16.29 3.11
N PRO A 74 -6.13 15.67 3.84
CA PRO A 74 -6.94 14.58 3.31
C PRO A 74 -7.64 14.93 1.98
N GLU A 75 -8.11 16.17 1.83
CA GLU A 75 -8.76 16.67 0.61
C GLU A 75 -7.77 16.71 -0.56
N GLN A 76 -6.53 17.16 -0.32
CA GLN A 76 -5.48 17.18 -1.34
C GLN A 76 -5.07 15.76 -1.76
N GLN A 77 -4.94 14.83 -0.81
CA GLN A 77 -4.70 13.42 -1.11
C GLN A 77 -5.80 12.84 -2.01
N GLN A 78 -7.06 13.11 -1.66
CA GLN A 78 -8.21 12.62 -2.41
C GLN A 78 -8.26 13.21 -3.83
N GLN A 79 -7.95 14.49 -3.98
CA GLN A 79 -7.87 15.14 -5.30
C GLN A 79 -6.74 14.54 -6.15
N GLN A 80 -5.55 14.32 -5.57
CA GLN A 80 -4.44 13.69 -6.28
C GLN A 80 -4.78 12.27 -6.74
N LEU A 81 -5.46 11.49 -5.88
CA LEU A 81 -5.95 10.16 -6.23
C LEU A 81 -6.93 10.22 -7.41
N GLN A 82 -7.89 11.13 -7.39
CA GLN A 82 -8.85 11.31 -8.48
C GLN A 82 -8.15 11.67 -9.79
N ASN A 83 -7.20 12.61 -9.75
CA ASN A 83 -6.42 13.01 -10.92
C ASN A 83 -5.63 11.84 -11.51
N LEU A 84 -5.03 10.98 -10.67
CA LEU A 84 -4.32 9.79 -11.12
C LEU A 84 -5.27 8.76 -11.77
N GLN A 85 -6.45 8.55 -11.19
CA GLN A 85 -7.47 7.68 -11.76
C GLN A 85 -7.94 8.17 -13.14
N ASP A 86 -8.19 9.47 -13.27
CA ASP A 86 -8.59 10.11 -14.52
C ASP A 86 -7.48 9.98 -15.58
N GLN A 87 -6.22 10.22 -15.21
CA GLN A 87 -5.08 10.02 -16.11
C GLN A 87 -5.00 8.59 -16.62
N VAL A 88 -5.15 7.59 -15.73
CA VAL A 88 -5.14 6.18 -16.12
C VAL A 88 -6.30 5.87 -17.06
N ARG A 89 -7.51 6.40 -16.80
CA ARG A 89 -8.68 6.25 -17.67
C ARG A 89 -8.39 6.81 -19.06
N ILE A 90 -7.96 8.07 -19.15
CA ILE A 90 -7.69 8.76 -20.42
C ILE A 90 -6.58 8.06 -21.20
N LYS A 91 -5.48 7.67 -20.54
CA LYS A 91 -4.39 6.94 -21.20
C LYS A 91 -4.87 5.59 -21.75
N LYS A 92 -5.70 4.86 -21.01
CA LYS A 92 -6.32 3.61 -21.49
C LYS A 92 -7.21 3.85 -22.70
N GLU A 93 -8.08 4.86 -22.67
CA GLU A 93 -8.93 5.21 -23.81
C GLU A 93 -8.11 5.57 -25.05
N LEU A 94 -7.05 6.33 -24.87
CA LEU A 94 -6.15 6.70 -25.97
C LEU A 94 -5.50 5.45 -26.59
N LEU A 95 -4.95 4.56 -25.77
CA LEU A 95 -4.39 3.29 -26.24
C LEU A 95 -5.43 2.42 -26.97
N GLN A 96 -6.68 2.37 -26.48
CA GLN A 96 -7.77 1.67 -27.16
C GLN A 96 -8.09 2.28 -28.51
N LYS A 97 -8.15 3.63 -28.61
CA LYS A 97 -8.36 4.32 -29.88
C LYS A 97 -7.25 3.98 -30.88
N TYR A 98 -5.98 4.03 -30.46
CA TYR A 98 -4.87 3.63 -31.33
C TYR A 98 -4.93 2.17 -31.76
N LYS A 99 -5.36 1.27 -30.87
CA LYS A 99 -5.56 -0.16 -31.20
C LYS A 99 -6.68 -0.35 -32.24
N SER A 100 -7.79 0.38 -32.11
CA SER A 100 -8.93 0.30 -33.01
C SER A 100 -8.70 0.99 -34.35
N LEU A 101 -7.76 1.93 -34.44
CA LEU A 101 -7.46 2.72 -35.64
C LEU A 101 -6.64 1.95 -36.70
N CYS A 102 -6.26 0.69 -36.47
CA CYS A 102 -5.57 -0.18 -37.44
C CYS A 102 -4.53 0.54 -38.34
N ILE A 103 -3.59 1.27 -37.72
CA ILE A 103 -2.31 1.64 -38.36
C ILE A 103 -1.24 0.55 -38.07
N PHE A 104 -1.61 -0.47 -37.29
CA PHE A 104 -0.81 -1.68 -37.02
C PHE A 104 -1.22 -2.89 -37.90
N ASP A 105 -1.83 -2.67 -39.08
CA ASP A 105 -1.66 -3.65 -40.16
C ASP A 105 -0.20 -3.56 -40.64
N ILE A 106 0.71 -4.12 -39.83
CA ILE A 106 2.06 -4.44 -40.26
C ILE A 106 1.86 -5.42 -41.42
N PRO A 107 2.26 -5.07 -42.66
CA PRO A 107 2.24 -6.05 -43.74
C PRO A 107 3.06 -7.23 -43.25
N LYS A 108 2.43 -8.40 -43.10
CA LYS A 108 3.17 -9.63 -42.85
C LYS A 108 4.08 -9.85 -44.07
N GLN A 109 5.36 -9.56 -43.91
CA GLN A 109 6.42 -10.15 -44.72
C GLN A 109 6.86 -11.45 -44.06
#